data_AF-A0A1I8Q7Y6-F1
#
_entry.id   AF-A0A1I8Q7Y6-F1
#
_cell.length_a   1.000
_cell.length_b   1.000
_cell.length_c   1.000
_cell.angle_alpha   90.00
_cell.angle_beta   90.00
_cell.angle_gamma   90.00
#
_symmetry.space_group_name_H-M   'P 1'
#
loop_
_entity.id
_entity.type
_entity.pdbx_description
1 polymer ?
#
loop_
_entity_poly.entity_id
_entity_poly.type
_entity_poly.pdbx_seq_one_letter_code
_entity_poly.pdbx_strand_id
1 'polypeptide(L)'
;MATNNVSKNLKDLTPQEFTEFFNSFDLVLCDCDGVLWMGCGLALPRAVEGVQLLKDKGKLVKFVSNNSMRSDQQYAEKFVQLGMRDYKVDDIIHPAKTMAWYLKNINPEAIVYPLLTPAAIEALLRYGIRVVPKQIDMNALTFSNFTQYMVEHDPPRVDAVIADAWLATSFAHLVKALQYLKDPKCQLILGAMDAMLPVNADLAIPGFLDCYEFLKKYSNKTPITMGKPSKLLEEFVKHCFAITNPQRCLFIGDSLKSDISFGRSAGFQTLFVCSGGIDNEEAMLNTLDDYKPDYYTNSVADFIDLNDIVYPTKAMAWYLKKIKPAATIYPLIASASKKLLSSYGFNLIPIDIDVNELTFQTFAHYLTKNGPTKVDTVIIDYNLATGYAHIIKALQYLNDPECKLMVGATDSMVPLTSSLSIPGYLDFYEILTKYTSKEPIVMGKPSKHLEDFLKEFYTITNSKRCLFIGDSLKADIGFGKSAGFQTLFVSTGINNEEDVLNAPEMCTPDYYADSFADLKELVLEQGMLESKDALGNGNGIKNI
;
A
#
# COMPACT_ATOMS: atom_id res chain seq x y z
N MET A 1 -26.49 18.73 4.25
CA MET A 1 -26.52 17.40 4.89
C MET A 1 -25.11 16.87 4.85
N ALA A 2 -24.42 16.82 5.99
CA ALA A 2 -23.08 16.23 6.06
C ALA A 2 -23.26 14.71 5.89
N THR A 3 -22.85 14.18 4.74
CA THR A 3 -22.63 12.75 4.60
C THR A 3 -21.51 12.39 5.56
N ASN A 4 -21.77 11.53 6.55
CA ASN A 4 -20.72 10.94 7.37
C ASN A 4 -19.70 10.32 6.42
N ASN A 5 -18.54 10.97 6.24
CA ASN A 5 -17.51 10.50 5.34
C ASN A 5 -16.73 9.41 6.09
N VAL A 6 -17.21 8.17 5.96
CA VAL A 6 -16.55 7.01 6.57
C VAL A 6 -15.39 6.62 5.67
N SER A 7 -14.16 6.77 6.18
CA SER A 7 -12.94 6.32 5.50
C SER A 7 -13.03 4.83 5.18
N LYS A 8 -12.74 4.44 3.94
CA LYS A 8 -12.81 3.03 3.50
C LYS A 8 -11.43 2.38 3.54
N ASN A 9 -11.31 1.23 4.19
CA ASN A 9 -10.09 0.43 4.11
C ASN A 9 -9.98 -0.20 2.72
N LEU A 10 -8.87 0.01 2.01
CA LEU A 10 -8.66 -0.61 0.69
C LEU A 10 -8.73 -2.14 0.73
N LYS A 11 -8.36 -2.76 1.86
CA LYS A 11 -8.39 -4.22 2.03
C LYS A 11 -9.78 -4.80 2.21
N ASP A 12 -10.73 -3.95 2.62
CA ASP A 12 -12.11 -4.36 2.83
C ASP A 12 -12.96 -4.12 1.57
N LEU A 13 -12.43 -3.44 0.55
CA LEU A 13 -13.14 -3.21 -0.70
C LEU A 13 -13.42 -4.53 -1.44
N THR A 14 -14.64 -4.64 -1.97
CA THR A 14 -14.93 -5.67 -2.96
C THR A 14 -14.15 -5.44 -4.27
N PRO A 15 -13.99 -6.45 -5.16
CA PRO A 15 -13.27 -6.31 -6.42
C PRO A 15 -13.93 -5.26 -7.32
N GLN A 16 -15.25 -5.15 -7.27
CA GLN A 16 -15.98 -4.11 -7.98
C GLN A 16 -15.65 -2.71 -7.41
N GLU A 17 -15.76 -2.53 -6.09
CA GLU A 17 -15.43 -1.24 -5.45
C GLU A 17 -13.96 -0.86 -5.63
N PHE A 18 -13.06 -1.84 -5.57
CA PHE A 18 -11.64 -1.62 -5.86
C PHE A 18 -11.45 -1.20 -7.31
N THR A 19 -12.15 -1.83 -8.27
CA THR A 19 -12.10 -1.43 -9.68
C THR A 19 -12.65 -0.01 -9.88
N GLU A 20 -13.76 0.33 -9.22
CA GLU A 20 -14.35 1.67 -9.26
C GLU A 20 -13.40 2.72 -8.66
N PHE A 21 -12.82 2.43 -7.49
CA PHE A 21 -11.78 3.25 -6.86
C PHE A 21 -10.57 3.42 -7.78
N PHE A 22 -10.02 2.31 -8.28
CA PHE A 22 -8.84 2.33 -9.12
C PHE A 22 -9.09 3.12 -10.41
N ASN A 23 -10.29 3.10 -10.98
CA ASN A 23 -10.65 3.84 -12.19
C ASN A 23 -11.09 5.29 -11.94
N SER A 24 -11.27 5.71 -10.68
CA SER A 24 -11.72 7.06 -10.33
C SER A 24 -10.62 8.12 -10.52
N PHE A 25 -9.35 7.72 -10.57
CA PHE A 25 -8.19 8.60 -10.71
C PHE A 25 -7.24 8.19 -11.83
N ASP A 26 -6.55 9.17 -12.42
CA ASP A 26 -5.49 8.95 -13.44
C ASP A 26 -4.11 9.32 -12.90
N LEU A 27 -4.06 10.33 -12.02
CA LEU A 27 -2.85 10.89 -11.44
C LEU A 27 -2.78 10.50 -9.96
N VAL A 28 -1.62 10.02 -9.55
CA VAL A 28 -1.26 9.77 -8.16
C VAL A 28 -0.17 10.75 -7.76
N LEU A 29 -0.43 11.50 -6.69
CA LEU A 29 0.55 12.33 -6.00
C LEU A 29 0.95 11.60 -4.72
N CYS A 30 2.20 11.19 -4.62
CA CYS A 30 2.68 10.33 -3.55
C CYS A 30 3.66 11.11 -2.66
N ASP A 31 3.48 11.08 -1.34
CA ASP A 31 4.59 11.43 -0.46
C ASP A 31 5.70 10.36 -0.54
N CYS A 32 6.88 10.70 -0.02
CA CYS A 32 8.07 9.89 -0.08
C CYS A 32 8.46 9.35 1.29
N ASP A 33 8.79 10.23 2.24
CA ASP A 33 9.13 9.85 3.60
C ASP A 33 7.83 9.37 4.28
N GLY A 34 7.88 8.24 5.00
CA GLY A 34 6.71 7.59 5.61
C GLY A 34 5.86 6.72 4.66
N VAL A 35 6.02 6.88 3.33
CA VAL A 35 5.23 6.16 2.32
C VAL A 35 6.07 5.18 1.49
N LEU A 36 7.25 5.61 1.04
CA LEU A 36 8.19 4.79 0.25
C LEU A 36 9.37 4.31 1.08
N TRP A 37 9.75 5.10 2.08
CA TRP A 37 10.83 4.81 3.02
C TRP A 37 10.62 5.56 4.33
N MET A 38 11.29 5.13 5.39
CA MET A 38 11.31 5.81 6.69
C MET A 38 12.54 6.71 6.85
N GLY A 39 12.34 7.92 7.36
CA GLY A 39 13.36 8.83 7.88
C GLY A 39 14.62 8.97 6.99
N CYS A 40 15.78 8.57 7.54
CA CYS A 40 17.08 8.67 6.86
C CYS A 40 17.19 7.82 5.58
N GLY A 41 16.26 6.88 5.37
CA GLY A 41 16.04 6.23 4.08
C GLY A 41 15.91 4.72 4.10
N LEU A 42 15.45 4.15 5.22
CA LEU A 42 15.12 2.73 5.28
C LEU A 42 13.93 2.45 4.35
N ALA A 43 14.15 1.65 3.31
CA ALA A 43 13.10 1.25 2.38
C ALA A 43 11.91 0.62 3.12
N LEU A 44 10.70 1.07 2.80
CA LEU A 44 9.51 0.36 3.27
C LEU A 44 9.32 -0.90 2.41
N PRO A 45 9.03 -2.06 3.01
CA PRO A 45 8.90 -3.32 2.26
C PRO A 45 7.93 -3.20 1.09
N ARG A 46 8.40 -3.51 -0.12
CA ARG A 46 7.63 -3.53 -1.37
C ARG A 46 6.87 -2.23 -1.71
N ALA A 47 7.16 -1.11 -1.03
CA ALA A 47 6.44 0.14 -1.27
C ALA A 47 6.69 0.69 -2.68
N VAL A 48 7.95 0.62 -3.14
CA VAL A 48 8.31 1.01 -4.51
C VAL A 48 7.73 0.06 -5.55
N GLU A 49 7.62 -1.24 -5.27
CA GLU A 49 6.90 -2.20 -6.12
C GLU A 49 5.42 -1.81 -6.26
N GLY A 50 4.77 -1.40 -5.17
CA GLY A 50 3.38 -0.94 -5.18
C GLY A 50 3.18 0.31 -6.04
N VAL A 51 4.10 1.28 -5.95
CA VAL A 51 4.12 2.43 -6.87
C VAL A 51 4.37 2.01 -8.31
N GLN A 52 5.29 1.08 -8.54
CA GLN A 52 5.59 0.59 -9.89
C GLN A 52 4.38 -0.10 -10.50
N LEU A 53 3.63 -0.88 -9.72
CA LEU A 53 2.38 -1.49 -10.17
C LEU A 53 1.35 -0.44 -10.63
N LEU A 54 1.19 0.67 -9.89
CA LEU A 54 0.33 1.78 -10.31
C LEU A 54 0.76 2.33 -11.67
N LYS A 55 2.06 2.57 -11.87
CA LYS A 55 2.63 3.02 -13.14
C LYS A 55 2.39 2.01 -14.27
N ASP A 56 2.68 0.74 -14.02
CA ASP A 56 2.54 -0.36 -14.99
C ASP A 56 1.07 -0.56 -15.41
N LYS A 57 0.12 -0.21 -14.53
CA LYS A 57 -1.33 -0.18 -14.80
C LYS A 57 -1.80 1.15 -15.43
N GLY A 58 -0.88 1.98 -15.91
CA GLY A 58 -1.17 3.19 -16.67
C GLY A 58 -1.47 4.43 -15.82
N LYS A 59 -1.26 4.41 -14.50
CA LYS A 59 -1.39 5.62 -13.67
C LYS A 59 -0.16 6.50 -13.82
N LEU A 60 -0.37 7.81 -13.89
CA LEU A 60 0.72 8.76 -13.76
C LEU A 60 1.04 8.91 -12.28
N VAL A 61 2.29 8.67 -11.86
CA VAL A 61 2.70 8.86 -10.47
C VAL A 61 3.74 9.97 -10.37
N LYS A 62 3.49 10.94 -9.50
CA LYS A 62 4.39 12.06 -9.17
C LYS A 62 4.61 12.10 -7.65
N PHE A 63 5.65 12.77 -7.22
CA PHE A 63 6.12 12.77 -5.85
C PHE A 63 6.07 14.16 -5.24
N VAL A 64 5.47 14.30 -4.07
CA VAL A 64 5.30 15.59 -3.36
C VAL A 64 5.78 15.43 -1.93
N SER A 65 7.03 15.80 -1.68
CA SER A 65 7.68 15.66 -0.38
C SER A 65 7.82 17.02 0.31
N ASN A 66 7.75 17.03 1.65
CA ASN A 66 8.09 18.19 2.45
C ASN A 66 9.59 18.27 2.77
N ASN A 67 10.40 17.29 2.35
CA ASN A 67 11.80 17.23 2.70
C ASN A 67 12.69 17.98 1.70
N SER A 68 13.16 19.17 2.06
CA SER A 68 14.11 19.95 1.24
C SER A 68 15.58 19.62 1.54
N MET A 69 15.88 18.64 2.40
CA MET A 69 17.25 18.29 2.75
C MET A 69 17.96 17.52 1.63
N ARG A 70 17.19 16.91 0.73
CA ARG A 70 17.70 16.14 -0.43
C ARG A 70 17.63 16.98 -1.70
N SER A 71 18.65 16.87 -2.53
CA SER A 71 18.63 17.40 -3.89
C SER A 71 17.84 16.49 -4.83
N ASP A 72 17.45 17.01 -5.98
CA ASP A 72 16.87 16.23 -7.08
C ASP A 72 17.69 14.98 -7.41
N GLN A 73 19.02 15.13 -7.43
CA GLN A 73 19.94 14.04 -7.72
C GLN A 73 19.91 12.97 -6.61
N GLN A 74 19.86 13.38 -5.34
CA GLN A 74 19.78 12.44 -4.22
C GLN A 74 18.44 11.68 -4.19
N TYR A 75 17.34 12.32 -4.58
CA TYR A 75 16.08 11.62 -4.78
C TYR A 75 16.18 10.62 -5.94
N ALA A 76 16.75 11.01 -7.08
CA ALA A 76 16.93 10.12 -8.22
C ALA A 76 17.78 8.89 -7.86
N GLU A 77 18.93 9.10 -7.24
CA GLU A 77 19.80 8.02 -6.75
C GLU A 77 19.06 7.05 -5.84
N LYS A 78 18.24 7.59 -4.93
CA LYS A 78 17.42 6.78 -4.03
C LYS A 78 16.34 5.99 -4.77
N PHE A 79 15.65 6.59 -5.73
CA PHE A 79 14.71 5.89 -6.58
C PHE A 79 15.37 4.74 -7.36
N VAL A 80 16.57 4.95 -7.91
CA VAL A 80 17.35 3.86 -8.54
C VAL A 80 17.68 2.76 -7.55
N GLN A 81 18.19 3.11 -6.36
CA GLN A 81 18.54 2.13 -5.33
C GLN A 81 17.36 1.26 -4.90
N LEU A 82 16.15 1.84 -4.90
CA LEU A 82 14.93 1.15 -4.52
C LEU A 82 14.23 0.43 -5.70
N GLY A 83 14.84 0.45 -6.90
CA GLY A 83 14.31 -0.24 -8.08
C GLY A 83 13.15 0.49 -8.78
N MET A 84 12.93 1.78 -8.49
CA MET A 84 11.90 2.57 -9.16
C MET A 84 12.32 2.88 -10.59
N ARG A 85 11.41 2.63 -11.55
CA ARG A 85 11.61 2.91 -12.97
C ARG A 85 10.72 4.07 -13.43
N ASP A 86 11.00 4.56 -14.63
CA ASP A 86 10.16 5.52 -15.37
C ASP A 86 9.76 6.75 -14.55
N TYR A 87 10.73 7.40 -13.92
CA TYR A 87 10.55 8.69 -13.24
C TYR A 87 11.42 9.76 -13.89
N LYS A 88 10.99 11.02 -13.80
CA LYS A 88 11.76 12.20 -14.17
C LYS A 88 12.07 13.03 -12.93
N VAL A 89 13.13 13.81 -12.97
CA VAL A 89 13.47 14.76 -11.89
C VAL A 89 12.33 15.75 -11.64
N ASP A 90 11.64 16.16 -12.70
CA ASP A 90 10.49 17.07 -12.62
C ASP A 90 9.22 16.40 -12.05
N ASP A 91 9.23 15.07 -11.87
CA ASP A 91 8.15 14.38 -11.18
C ASP A 91 8.18 14.59 -9.67
N ILE A 92 9.26 15.20 -9.15
CA ILE A 92 9.51 15.37 -7.73
C ILE A 92 9.35 16.85 -7.36
N ILE A 93 8.41 17.12 -6.46
CA ILE A 93 8.18 18.43 -5.86
C ILE A 93 8.65 18.38 -4.41
N HIS A 94 9.47 19.37 -4.04
CA HIS A 94 9.90 19.63 -2.67
C HIS A 94 9.90 21.15 -2.42
N PRO A 95 9.88 21.64 -1.16
CA PRO A 95 9.57 23.03 -0.86
C PRO A 95 10.51 24.04 -1.54
N ALA A 96 11.78 23.72 -1.74
CA ALA A 96 12.73 24.60 -2.44
C ALA A 96 12.31 24.91 -3.90
N LYS A 97 11.67 23.98 -4.62
CA LYS A 97 11.12 24.24 -5.96
C LYS A 97 9.93 25.19 -5.89
N THR A 98 9.03 24.97 -4.93
CA THR A 98 7.86 25.85 -4.69
C THR A 98 8.30 27.28 -4.32
N MET A 99 9.32 27.40 -3.46
CA MET A 99 9.92 28.70 -3.11
C MET A 99 10.49 29.41 -4.33
N ALA A 100 11.27 28.69 -5.16
CA ALA A 100 11.85 29.25 -6.38
C ALA A 100 10.77 29.74 -7.36
N TRP A 101 9.74 28.93 -7.58
CA TRP A 101 8.61 29.27 -8.44
C TRP A 101 7.87 30.51 -7.94
N TYR A 102 7.55 30.55 -6.65
CA TYR A 102 6.89 31.70 -6.03
C TYR A 102 7.72 32.98 -6.20
N LEU A 103 9.02 32.91 -5.87
CA LEU A 103 9.93 34.05 -5.96
C LEU A 103 10.04 34.58 -7.39
N LYS A 104 10.16 33.69 -8.39
CA LYS A 104 10.22 34.10 -9.79
C LYS A 104 8.95 34.79 -10.27
N ASN A 105 7.78 34.37 -9.78
CA ASN A 105 6.52 35.01 -10.15
C ASN A 105 6.35 36.40 -9.51
N ILE A 106 6.91 36.64 -8.33
CA ILE A 106 6.78 37.96 -7.67
C ILE A 106 7.91 38.93 -8.03
N ASN A 107 9.14 38.45 -8.17
CA ASN A 107 10.32 39.24 -8.48
C ASN A 107 11.41 38.33 -9.10
N PRO A 108 11.57 38.32 -10.44
CA PRO A 108 12.60 37.52 -11.11
C PRO A 108 14.03 37.80 -10.65
N GLU A 109 14.30 38.99 -10.14
CA GLU A 109 15.62 39.44 -9.64
C GLU A 109 15.71 39.39 -8.10
N ALA A 110 14.88 38.55 -7.46
CA ALA A 110 14.88 38.41 -6.01
C ALA A 110 16.26 37.96 -5.47
N ILE A 111 16.72 38.67 -4.44
CA ILE A 111 17.90 38.31 -3.66
C ILE A 111 17.45 37.81 -2.30
N VAL A 112 17.88 36.61 -1.90
CA VAL A 112 17.36 35.94 -0.71
C VAL A 112 18.45 35.58 0.28
N TYR A 113 18.14 35.61 1.56
CA TYR A 113 19.00 35.10 2.62
C TYR A 113 18.54 33.68 3.02
N PRO A 114 19.33 32.62 2.70
CA PRO A 114 18.85 31.25 2.81
C PRO A 114 19.21 30.59 4.14
N LEU A 115 18.24 30.26 4.99
CA LEU A 115 18.38 29.31 6.09
C LEU A 115 18.03 27.90 5.61
N LEU A 116 18.83 27.41 4.65
CA LEU A 116 18.57 26.19 3.88
C LEU A 116 19.81 25.28 3.83
N THR A 117 19.59 24.00 3.51
CA THR A 117 20.66 23.05 3.16
C THR A 117 21.37 23.45 1.86
N PRO A 118 22.61 22.97 1.61
CA PRO A 118 23.28 23.17 0.33
C PRO A 118 22.45 22.67 -0.87
N ALA A 119 21.76 21.53 -0.71
CA ALA A 119 20.88 20.97 -1.74
C ALA A 119 19.71 21.89 -2.10
N ALA A 120 19.04 22.47 -1.10
CA ALA A 120 17.96 23.42 -1.33
C ALA A 120 18.47 24.74 -1.94
N ILE A 121 19.67 25.20 -1.55
CA ILE A 121 20.31 26.38 -2.18
C ILE A 121 20.61 26.10 -3.65
N GLU A 122 21.13 24.92 -3.99
CA GLU A 122 21.40 24.52 -5.37
C GLU A 122 20.11 24.54 -6.20
N ALA A 123 19.00 24.04 -5.66
CA ALA A 123 17.71 24.11 -6.31
C ALA A 123 17.32 25.57 -6.62
N LEU A 124 17.41 26.48 -5.65
CA LEU A 124 17.13 27.92 -5.88
C LEU A 124 18.02 28.51 -6.99
N LEU A 125 19.32 28.20 -6.97
CA LEU A 125 20.29 28.69 -7.96
C LEU A 125 19.98 28.21 -9.38
N ARG A 126 19.53 26.95 -9.56
CA ARG A 126 19.12 26.40 -10.87
C ARG A 126 17.93 27.16 -11.47
N TYR A 127 17.03 27.65 -10.62
CA TYR A 127 15.95 28.53 -11.05
C TYR A 127 16.40 29.99 -11.24
N GLY A 128 17.68 30.30 -11.05
CA GLY A 128 18.22 31.65 -11.21
C GLY A 128 17.86 32.61 -10.08
N ILE A 129 17.57 32.09 -8.87
CA ILE A 129 17.40 32.92 -7.67
C ILE A 129 18.78 33.27 -7.11
N ARG A 130 18.98 34.55 -6.75
CA ARG A 130 20.24 35.02 -6.17
C ARG A 130 20.22 34.81 -4.66
N VAL A 131 21.27 34.22 -4.11
CA VAL A 131 21.39 33.97 -2.66
C VAL A 131 22.53 34.78 -2.06
N VAL A 132 22.30 35.35 -0.87
CA VAL A 132 23.35 35.98 -0.08
C VAL A 132 24.20 34.88 0.58
N PRO A 133 25.54 34.89 0.39
CA PRO A 133 26.41 33.90 1.00
C PRO A 133 26.48 34.07 2.52
N LYS A 134 26.54 32.95 3.24
CA LYS A 134 26.80 32.95 4.69
C LYS A 134 28.31 33.08 4.90
N GLN A 135 28.74 34.18 5.51
CA GLN A 135 30.17 34.49 5.71
C GLN A 135 30.67 34.22 7.15
N ILE A 136 29.96 33.38 7.92
CA ILE A 136 30.34 33.06 9.30
C ILE A 136 30.85 31.63 9.41
N ASP A 137 32.08 31.46 9.88
CA ASP A 137 32.63 30.16 10.22
C ASP A 137 32.16 29.77 11.63
N MET A 138 31.25 28.81 11.68
CA MET A 138 30.66 28.31 12.93
C MET A 138 31.69 27.59 13.81
N ASN A 139 32.76 27.02 13.24
CA ASN A 139 33.80 26.33 14.01
C ASN A 139 34.75 27.30 14.72
N ALA A 140 34.83 28.55 14.25
CA ALA A 140 35.66 29.60 14.82
C ALA A 140 34.83 30.68 15.55
N LEU A 141 33.56 30.42 15.88
CA LEU A 141 32.63 31.42 16.41
C LEU A 141 33.11 31.99 17.77
N THR A 142 33.23 33.31 17.84
CA THR A 142 33.53 34.09 19.04
C THR A 142 32.55 35.25 19.16
N PHE A 143 32.40 35.84 20.35
CA PHE A 143 31.55 37.03 20.49
C PHE A 143 31.99 38.20 19.58
N SER A 144 33.31 38.32 19.35
CA SER A 144 33.89 39.35 18.49
C SER A 144 33.51 39.16 17.02
N ASN A 145 33.75 37.98 16.44
CA ASN A 145 33.40 37.72 15.04
C ASN A 145 31.88 37.61 14.81
N PHE A 146 31.11 37.18 15.81
CA PHE A 146 29.67 37.29 15.80
C PHE A 146 29.24 38.76 15.68
N THR A 147 29.78 39.64 16.52
CA THR A 147 29.48 41.07 16.46
C THR A 147 29.88 41.67 15.12
N GLN A 148 31.06 41.33 14.58
CA GLN A 148 31.50 41.78 13.27
C GLN A 148 30.56 41.33 12.15
N TYR A 149 30.11 40.07 12.19
CA TYR A 149 29.12 39.53 11.27
C TYR A 149 27.76 40.26 11.36
N MET A 150 27.37 40.71 12.55
CA MET A 150 26.16 41.49 12.75
C MET A 150 26.29 42.97 12.32
N VAL A 151 27.50 43.55 12.35
CA VAL A 151 27.74 44.99 12.10
C VAL A 151 28.01 45.31 10.62
N GLU A 152 28.11 44.28 9.76
CA GLU A 152 28.37 44.37 8.30
C GLU A 152 28.07 45.75 7.69
N HIS A 153 29.13 46.45 7.30
CA HIS A 153 29.04 47.77 6.70
C HIS A 153 28.52 47.64 5.27
N ASP A 154 27.34 48.20 5.00
CA ASP A 154 26.59 48.11 3.73
C ASP A 154 26.02 46.70 3.44
N PRO A 155 25.02 46.25 4.22
CA PRO A 155 24.43 44.93 4.01
C PRO A 155 23.73 44.86 2.64
N PRO A 156 23.81 43.73 1.93
CA PRO A 156 23.14 43.58 0.64
C PRO A 156 21.62 43.72 0.79
N ARG A 157 20.97 44.21 -0.26
CA ARG A 157 19.51 44.13 -0.39
C ARG A 157 19.08 42.66 -0.29
N VAL A 158 18.10 42.38 0.58
CA VAL A 158 17.46 41.08 0.70
C VAL A 158 15.95 41.26 0.58
N ASP A 159 15.36 40.58 -0.40
CA ASP A 159 13.92 40.59 -0.68
C ASP A 159 13.17 39.55 0.13
N ALA A 160 13.82 38.45 0.51
CA ALA A 160 13.24 37.44 1.37
C ALA A 160 14.28 36.72 2.24
N VAL A 161 13.91 36.44 3.48
CA VAL A 161 14.53 35.38 4.27
C VAL A 161 13.75 34.09 4.01
N ILE A 162 14.45 33.05 3.60
CA ILE A 162 13.85 31.74 3.35
C ILE A 162 14.39 30.77 4.39
N ALA A 163 13.53 29.97 5.03
CA ALA A 163 13.97 28.95 5.97
C ALA A 163 13.27 27.61 5.74
N ASP A 164 14.04 26.53 5.85
CA ASP A 164 13.55 25.16 5.84
C ASP A 164 14.45 24.29 6.75
N ALA A 165 14.15 23.00 6.86
CA ALA A 165 14.91 22.06 7.67
C ALA A 165 16.40 22.07 7.32
N TRP A 166 17.23 22.58 8.23
CA TRP A 166 18.69 22.62 8.09
C TRP A 166 19.36 22.49 9.45
N LEU A 167 19.93 21.30 9.71
CA LEU A 167 20.53 20.94 11.00
C LEU A 167 21.67 21.86 11.46
N ALA A 168 22.33 22.57 10.54
CA ALA A 168 23.40 23.53 10.89
C ALA A 168 22.88 24.96 11.12
N THR A 169 21.56 25.16 11.18
CA THR A 169 20.98 26.44 11.61
C THR A 169 21.49 26.77 13.02
N SER A 170 21.97 28.00 13.19
CA SER A 170 22.57 28.46 14.44
C SER A 170 21.89 29.74 14.90
N PHE A 171 22.10 30.10 16.17
CA PHE A 171 21.62 31.38 16.69
C PHE A 171 22.13 32.57 15.86
N ALA A 172 23.39 32.53 15.41
CA ALA A 172 23.94 33.60 14.58
C ALA A 172 23.21 33.75 13.24
N HIS A 173 22.88 32.63 12.60
CA HIS A 173 22.09 32.64 11.37
C HIS A 173 20.69 33.24 11.58
N LEU A 174 20.00 32.86 12.67
CA LEU A 174 18.67 33.35 13.00
C LEU A 174 18.66 34.85 13.30
N VAL A 175 19.63 35.34 14.07
CA VAL A 175 19.71 36.78 14.41
C VAL A 175 20.08 37.61 13.18
N LYS A 176 20.92 37.11 12.26
CA LYS A 176 21.18 37.78 10.98
C LYS A 176 19.93 37.84 10.10
N ALA A 177 19.17 36.75 10.01
CA ALA A 177 17.88 36.75 9.34
C ALA A 177 16.94 37.83 9.90
N LEU A 178 16.86 37.97 11.23
CA LEU A 178 16.06 39.02 11.87
C LEU A 178 16.50 40.44 11.48
N GLN A 179 17.78 40.67 11.19
CA GLN A 179 18.22 41.98 10.69
C GLN A 179 17.63 42.29 9.31
N TYR A 180 17.66 41.34 8.37
CA TYR A 180 17.07 41.53 7.05
C TYR A 180 15.55 41.70 7.12
N LEU A 181 14.89 40.97 8.04
CA LEU A 181 13.43 41.07 8.24
C LEU A 181 12.97 42.39 8.86
N LYS A 182 13.88 43.25 9.33
CA LYS A 182 13.53 44.63 9.74
C LYS A 182 13.05 45.47 8.57
N ASP A 183 13.50 45.16 7.34
CA ASP A 183 12.96 45.81 6.15
C ASP A 183 11.48 45.38 5.98
N PRO A 184 10.51 46.31 5.99
CA PRO A 184 9.10 45.99 5.80
C PRO A 184 8.83 45.26 4.46
N LYS A 185 9.67 45.46 3.44
CA LYS A 185 9.55 44.79 2.13
C LYS A 185 10.13 43.37 2.10
N CYS A 186 11.05 43.05 3.01
CA CYS A 186 11.65 41.72 3.08
C CYS A 186 10.62 40.68 3.59
N GLN A 187 10.38 39.63 2.82
CA GLN A 187 9.42 38.58 3.17
C GLN A 187 10.05 37.50 4.05
N LEU A 188 9.23 36.84 4.87
CA LEU A 188 9.60 35.60 5.55
C LEU A 188 8.92 34.43 4.84
N ILE A 189 9.71 33.55 4.22
CA ILE A 189 9.23 32.38 3.49
C ILE A 189 9.71 31.12 4.21
N LEU A 190 8.79 30.20 4.50
CA LEU A 190 9.07 28.97 5.23
C LEU A 190 8.72 27.75 4.39
N GLY A 191 9.55 26.71 4.48
CA GLY A 191 9.32 25.41 3.87
C GLY A 191 8.41 24.52 4.71
N ALA A 192 8.87 23.30 5.00
CA ALA A 192 8.13 22.38 5.85
C ALA A 192 8.28 22.77 7.33
N MET A 193 7.17 22.70 8.06
CA MET A 193 7.04 23.17 9.45
C MET A 193 6.73 22.03 10.42
N ASP A 194 7.45 20.93 10.26
CA ASP A 194 7.26 19.75 11.09
C ASP A 194 7.75 20.03 12.51
N ALA A 195 6.87 19.79 13.49
CA ALA A 195 7.17 19.94 14.91
C ALA A 195 8.09 18.81 15.40
N MET A 196 7.95 17.62 14.80
CA MET A 196 8.73 16.43 15.10
C MET A 196 9.22 15.83 13.78
N LEU A 197 10.45 15.32 13.77
CA LEU A 197 11.06 14.61 12.65
C LEU A 197 11.24 13.14 13.03
N PRO A 198 10.61 12.19 12.33
CA PRO A 198 10.83 10.77 12.58
C PRO A 198 12.22 10.34 12.08
N VAL A 199 13.02 9.73 12.96
CA VAL A 199 14.33 9.18 12.62
C VAL A 199 14.21 7.70 12.27
N ASN A 200 13.47 6.94 13.09
CA ASN A 200 13.09 5.55 12.86
C ASN A 200 11.75 5.28 13.59
N ALA A 201 11.32 4.00 13.62
CA ALA A 201 10.05 3.61 14.23
C ALA A 201 9.92 3.98 15.73
N ASP A 202 11.02 4.06 16.47
CA ASP A 202 11.02 4.24 17.92
C ASP A 202 11.56 5.62 18.36
N LEU A 203 12.04 6.44 17.41
CA LEU A 203 12.71 7.71 17.71
C LEU A 203 12.23 8.83 16.78
N ALA A 204 11.62 9.85 17.38
CA ALA A 204 11.37 11.15 16.77
C ALA A 204 12.12 12.24 17.54
N ILE A 205 12.64 13.23 16.82
CA ILE A 205 13.37 14.37 17.39
C ILE A 205 12.60 15.67 17.14
N PRO A 206 12.81 16.74 17.94
CA PRO A 206 12.25 18.05 17.65
C PRO A 206 12.63 18.52 16.24
N GLY A 207 11.64 19.01 15.51
CA GLY A 207 11.81 19.62 14.19
C GLY A 207 12.18 21.10 14.27
N PHE A 208 11.98 21.82 13.17
CA PHE A 208 12.43 23.21 13.03
C PHE A 208 11.34 24.25 13.33
N LEU A 209 10.13 23.81 13.74
CA LEU A 209 9.01 24.70 14.03
C LEU A 209 9.38 25.83 15.00
N ASP A 210 10.12 25.54 16.07
CA ASP A 210 10.54 26.54 17.05
C ASP A 210 11.52 27.57 16.49
N CYS A 211 12.36 27.19 15.51
CA CYS A 211 13.21 28.16 14.81
C CYS A 211 12.36 29.15 14.00
N TYR A 212 11.23 28.71 13.47
CA TYR A 212 10.33 29.58 12.71
C TYR A 212 9.49 30.47 13.61
N GLU A 213 8.97 29.94 14.71
CA GLU A 213 8.28 30.75 15.72
C GLU A 213 9.23 31.79 16.34
N PHE A 214 10.52 31.47 16.48
CA PHE A 214 11.55 32.47 16.83
C PHE A 214 11.61 33.61 15.80
N LEU A 215 11.75 33.30 14.50
CA LEU A 215 11.79 34.33 13.45
C LEU A 215 10.52 35.17 13.43
N LYS A 216 9.35 34.54 13.50
CA LYS A 216 8.04 35.20 13.52
C LYS A 216 7.89 36.13 14.73
N LYS A 217 8.20 35.64 15.93
CA LYS A 217 8.10 36.40 17.19
C LYS A 217 8.95 37.67 17.16
N TYR A 218 10.19 37.59 16.69
CA TYR A 218 11.12 38.72 16.76
C TYR A 218 11.08 39.63 15.52
N SER A 219 10.53 39.16 14.39
CA SER A 219 10.34 40.00 13.20
C SER A 219 8.94 40.63 13.10
N ASN A 220 7.95 40.10 13.83
CA ASN A 220 6.52 40.40 13.64
C ASN A 220 6.02 40.20 12.20
N LYS A 221 6.70 39.35 11.42
CA LYS A 221 6.30 38.99 10.05
C LYS A 221 5.36 37.79 10.07
N THR A 222 4.31 37.84 9.26
CA THR A 222 3.51 36.65 8.95
C THR A 222 4.25 35.81 7.91
N PRO A 223 4.62 34.55 8.21
CA PRO A 223 5.36 33.72 7.27
C PRO A 223 4.48 33.27 6.10
N ILE A 224 5.09 33.18 4.92
CA ILE A 224 4.52 32.55 3.72
C ILE A 224 5.01 31.12 3.66
N THR A 225 4.11 30.14 3.63
CA THR A 225 4.45 28.72 3.75
C THR A 225 4.48 28.04 2.40
N MET A 226 5.43 27.13 2.18
CA MET A 226 5.69 26.50 0.87
C MET A 226 5.64 24.96 0.90
N GLY A 227 5.58 24.35 2.08
CA GLY A 227 5.32 22.93 2.26
C GLY A 227 3.83 22.61 2.42
N LYS A 228 3.48 21.33 2.37
CA LYS A 228 2.14 20.80 2.68
C LYS A 228 1.72 21.27 4.09
N PRO A 229 0.47 21.75 4.31
CA PRO A 229 -0.65 21.83 3.36
C PRO A 229 -0.85 23.21 2.70
N SER A 230 0.22 23.91 2.30
CA SER A 230 0.14 25.27 1.74
C SER A 230 -0.66 25.36 0.43
N LYS A 231 -1.45 26.43 0.30
CA LYS A 231 -2.14 26.81 -0.93
C LYS A 231 -1.18 27.11 -2.09
N LEU A 232 -0.02 27.69 -1.80
CA LEU A 232 0.99 27.98 -2.84
C LEU A 232 1.62 26.69 -3.38
N LEU A 233 1.80 25.68 -2.54
CA LEU A 233 2.20 24.35 -3.01
C LEU A 233 1.11 23.73 -3.88
N GLU A 234 -0.16 23.87 -3.51
CA GLU A 234 -1.27 23.38 -4.33
C GLU A 234 -1.26 24.03 -5.72
N GLU A 235 -1.15 25.36 -5.79
CA GLU A 235 -1.09 26.10 -7.06
C GLU A 235 0.10 25.64 -7.91
N PHE A 236 1.27 25.47 -7.29
CA PHE A 236 2.47 25.00 -7.97
C PHE A 236 2.31 23.57 -8.50
N VAL A 237 1.82 22.64 -7.68
CA VAL A 237 1.58 21.23 -8.07
C VAL A 237 0.56 21.15 -9.21
N LYS A 238 -0.55 21.90 -9.11
CA LYS A 238 -1.56 21.95 -10.18
C LYS A 238 -1.00 22.52 -11.47
N HIS A 239 -0.13 23.53 -11.38
CA HIS A 239 0.55 24.11 -12.53
C HIS A 239 1.53 23.12 -13.17
N CYS A 240 2.46 22.55 -12.39
CA CYS A 240 3.50 21.64 -12.87
C CYS A 240 2.93 20.38 -13.54
N PHE A 241 1.84 19.84 -12.99
CA PHE A 241 1.25 18.60 -13.48
C PHE A 241 -0.01 18.81 -14.32
N ALA A 242 -0.29 20.06 -14.72
CA ALA A 242 -1.44 20.44 -15.55
C ALA A 242 -2.77 19.86 -15.05
N ILE A 243 -3.00 19.89 -13.74
CA ILE A 243 -4.16 19.30 -13.10
C ILE A 243 -5.40 20.17 -13.37
N THR A 244 -6.28 19.69 -14.23
CA THR A 244 -7.55 20.36 -14.55
C THR A 244 -8.74 19.79 -13.78
N ASN A 245 -8.69 18.52 -13.39
CA ASN A 245 -9.71 17.86 -12.58
C ASN A 245 -9.11 17.26 -11.29
N PRO A 246 -9.12 17.99 -10.17
CA PRO A 246 -8.59 17.52 -8.90
C PRO A 246 -9.21 16.20 -8.41
N GLN A 247 -10.49 15.95 -8.70
CA GLN A 247 -11.18 14.74 -8.26
C GLN A 247 -10.67 13.47 -8.95
N ARG A 248 -9.93 13.59 -10.07
CA ARG A 248 -9.24 12.46 -10.72
C ARG A 248 -7.77 12.31 -10.27
N CYS A 249 -7.40 12.97 -9.18
CA CYS A 249 -6.10 12.85 -8.55
C CYS A 249 -6.25 12.16 -7.19
N LEU A 250 -5.40 11.17 -6.93
CA LEU A 250 -5.25 10.52 -5.63
C LEU A 250 -3.99 11.04 -4.94
N PHE A 251 -4.11 11.59 -3.74
CA PHE A 251 -2.98 11.94 -2.89
C PHE A 251 -2.73 10.84 -1.86
N ILE A 252 -1.54 10.26 -1.85
CA ILE A 252 -1.11 9.20 -0.93
C ILE A 252 -0.12 9.79 0.08
N GLY A 253 -0.41 9.63 1.38
CA GLY A 253 0.45 10.13 2.44
C GLY A 253 0.23 9.45 3.79
N ASP A 254 1.15 9.66 4.72
CA ASP A 254 1.16 9.06 6.06
C ASP A 254 0.83 10.05 7.18
N SER A 255 0.67 11.34 6.88
CA SER A 255 0.29 12.34 7.87
C SER A 255 -1.08 12.94 7.62
N LEU A 256 -1.93 12.90 8.64
CA LEU A 256 -3.27 13.50 8.60
C LEU A 256 -3.20 15.03 8.49
N LYS A 257 -2.26 15.62 9.23
CA LYS A 257 -2.11 17.08 9.32
C LYS A 257 -1.46 17.69 8.08
N SER A 258 -0.50 17.01 7.45
CA SER A 258 0.17 17.54 6.25
C SER A 258 -0.45 16.97 4.97
N ASP A 259 -0.39 15.67 4.75
CA ASP A 259 -0.77 15.04 3.48
C ASP A 259 -2.26 15.01 3.24
N ILE A 260 -3.02 14.48 4.21
CA ILE A 260 -4.47 14.34 4.04
C ILE A 260 -5.12 15.73 4.02
N SER A 261 -4.68 16.63 4.90
CA SER A 261 -5.11 18.04 4.85
C SER A 261 -4.78 18.70 3.50
N PHE A 262 -3.57 18.48 2.96
CA PHE A 262 -3.18 18.99 1.65
C PHE A 262 -4.07 18.43 0.53
N GLY A 263 -4.22 17.11 0.46
CA GLY A 263 -5.04 16.45 -0.56
C GLY A 263 -6.48 16.95 -0.53
N ARG A 264 -7.10 17.04 0.65
CA ARG A 264 -8.48 17.51 0.81
C ARG A 264 -8.63 18.98 0.42
N SER A 265 -7.77 19.86 0.91
CA SER A 265 -7.81 21.30 0.57
C SER A 265 -7.60 21.56 -0.93
N ALA A 266 -6.82 20.70 -1.60
CA ALA A 266 -6.61 20.75 -3.03
C ALA A 266 -7.78 20.16 -3.85
N GLY A 267 -8.72 19.47 -3.21
CA GLY A 267 -9.84 18.77 -3.83
C GLY A 267 -9.45 17.44 -4.47
N PHE A 268 -8.36 16.82 -4.02
CA PHE A 268 -7.93 15.48 -4.43
C PHE A 268 -8.68 14.41 -3.63
N GLN A 269 -8.78 13.21 -4.19
CA GLN A 269 -9.07 12.02 -3.39
C GLN A 269 -7.86 11.74 -2.51
N THR A 270 -8.07 11.17 -1.33
CA THR A 270 -7.02 10.95 -0.33
C THR A 270 -6.92 9.49 0.10
N LEU A 271 -5.70 8.96 0.12
CA LEU A 271 -5.36 7.65 0.66
C LEU A 271 -4.32 7.80 1.76
N PHE A 272 -4.71 7.44 2.98
CA PHE A 272 -3.81 7.38 4.13
C PHE A 272 -3.10 6.03 4.19
N VAL A 273 -1.78 6.03 4.44
CA VAL A 273 -1.01 4.81 4.70
C VAL A 273 -0.47 4.80 6.13
N CYS A 274 -0.63 3.67 6.83
CA CYS A 274 -0.18 3.52 8.21
C CYS A 274 1.34 3.31 8.36
N SER A 275 2.11 3.40 7.27
CA SER A 275 3.53 3.03 7.24
C SER A 275 4.49 4.07 7.81
N GLY A 276 4.04 5.31 8.03
CA GLY A 276 4.94 6.44 8.32
C GLY A 276 5.23 6.73 9.79
N GLY A 277 4.54 6.05 10.71
CA GLY A 277 4.86 6.08 12.15
C GLY A 277 4.53 7.38 12.90
N ILE A 278 4.04 8.44 12.21
CA ILE A 278 3.55 9.67 12.85
C ILE A 278 2.11 9.48 13.31
N ASP A 279 1.21 9.24 12.35
CA ASP A 279 -0.19 8.93 12.60
C ASP A 279 -0.39 7.43 12.35
N ASN A 280 -1.20 6.78 13.19
CA ASN A 280 -1.58 5.37 13.04
C ASN A 280 -3.08 5.24 12.71
N GLU A 281 -3.55 4.02 12.48
CA GLU A 281 -4.96 3.77 12.18
C GLU A 281 -5.89 4.32 13.28
N GLU A 282 -5.50 4.19 14.56
CA GLU A 282 -6.28 4.73 15.68
C GLU A 282 -6.39 6.26 15.62
N ALA A 283 -5.29 6.96 15.36
CA ALA A 283 -5.27 8.42 15.20
C ALA A 283 -6.16 8.84 14.01
N MET A 284 -6.12 8.09 12.91
CA MET A 284 -6.97 8.33 11.73
C MET A 284 -8.45 8.11 12.04
N LEU A 285 -8.80 7.05 12.76
CA LEU A 285 -10.20 6.77 13.15
C LEU A 285 -10.76 7.83 14.10
N ASN A 286 -9.91 8.37 14.98
CA ASN A 286 -10.29 9.37 15.99
C ASN A 286 -10.15 10.82 15.52
N THR A 287 -9.66 11.07 14.31
CA THR A 287 -9.50 12.43 13.78
C THR A 287 -10.85 13.06 13.43
N LEU A 288 -10.87 14.39 13.34
CA LEU A 288 -12.05 15.14 12.92
C LEU A 288 -12.37 14.85 11.46
N ASP A 289 -13.65 14.88 11.09
CA ASP A 289 -14.10 14.52 9.73
C ASP A 289 -13.45 15.37 8.62
N ASP A 290 -13.07 16.61 8.91
CA ASP A 290 -12.35 17.48 7.97
C ASP A 290 -10.94 16.97 7.63
N TYR A 291 -10.36 16.12 8.47
CA TYR A 291 -9.04 15.51 8.33
C TYR A 291 -9.11 14.01 8.03
N LYS A 292 -10.30 13.43 7.93
CA LYS A 292 -10.45 12.02 7.58
C LYS A 292 -10.11 11.79 6.10
N PRO A 293 -9.27 10.79 5.79
CA PRO A 293 -8.99 10.43 4.42
C PRO A 293 -10.21 9.74 3.79
N ASP A 294 -10.30 9.73 2.46
CA ASP A 294 -11.37 9.00 1.77
C ASP A 294 -11.13 7.48 1.85
N TYR A 295 -9.86 7.09 1.75
CA TYR A 295 -9.41 5.70 1.83
C TYR A 295 -8.22 5.57 2.79
N TYR A 296 -8.01 4.37 3.32
CA TYR A 296 -6.79 4.06 4.06
C TYR A 296 -6.32 2.62 3.82
N THR A 297 -5.04 2.36 4.06
CA THR A 297 -4.45 1.03 4.00
C THR A 297 -3.16 0.96 4.83
N ASN A 298 -2.50 -0.19 4.93
CA ASN A 298 -1.29 -0.31 5.76
C ASN A 298 -0.08 0.30 5.06
N SER A 299 0.06 0.04 3.76
CA SER A 299 1.20 0.48 2.95
C SER A 299 0.80 0.55 1.47
N VAL A 300 1.54 1.32 0.67
CA VAL A 300 1.40 1.30 -0.80
C VAL A 300 1.68 -0.08 -1.39
N ALA A 301 2.42 -0.94 -0.67
CA ALA A 301 2.60 -2.35 -1.05
C ALA A 301 1.27 -3.13 -1.16
N ASP A 302 0.22 -2.69 -0.46
CA ASP A 302 -1.08 -3.35 -0.46
C ASP A 302 -1.75 -3.32 -1.85
N PHE A 303 -1.37 -2.41 -2.74
CA PHE A 303 -1.83 -2.45 -4.15
C PHE A 303 -1.42 -3.74 -4.88
N ILE A 304 -0.32 -4.38 -4.45
CA ILE A 304 0.15 -5.65 -5.01
C ILE A 304 -0.69 -6.81 -4.46
N ASP A 305 -0.81 -6.88 -3.14
CA ASP A 305 -1.48 -7.98 -2.45
C ASP A 305 -2.99 -8.01 -2.74
N LEU A 306 -3.60 -6.85 -3.00
CA LEU A 306 -5.01 -6.73 -3.36
C LEU A 306 -5.31 -7.25 -4.78
N ASN A 307 -4.32 -7.22 -5.68
CA ASN A 307 -4.49 -7.58 -7.08
C ASN A 307 -4.04 -9.00 -7.42
N ASP A 308 -3.01 -9.58 -6.79
CA ASP A 308 -2.41 -10.80 -7.34
C ASP A 308 -2.59 -12.07 -6.48
N ILE A 309 -3.05 -11.96 -5.24
CA ILE A 309 -3.31 -13.13 -4.39
C ILE A 309 -4.78 -13.55 -4.50
N VAL A 310 -4.99 -14.78 -4.97
CA VAL A 310 -6.29 -15.44 -5.08
C VAL A 310 -6.37 -16.61 -4.10
N TYR A 311 -7.43 -16.63 -3.30
CA TYR A 311 -7.74 -17.70 -2.36
C TYR A 311 -9.25 -18.00 -2.40
N PRO A 312 -9.70 -19.20 -1.95
CA PRO A 312 -11.06 -19.67 -2.19
C PRO A 312 -12.14 -18.69 -1.74
N THR A 313 -12.01 -18.06 -0.58
CA THR A 313 -13.02 -17.10 -0.09
C THR A 313 -13.22 -15.91 -1.02
N LYS A 314 -12.17 -15.41 -1.69
CA LYS A 314 -12.28 -14.32 -2.68
C LYS A 314 -13.10 -14.76 -3.90
N ALA A 315 -12.85 -15.97 -4.39
CA ALA A 315 -13.61 -16.58 -5.49
C ALA A 315 -15.08 -16.86 -5.09
N MET A 316 -15.31 -17.35 -3.86
CA MET A 316 -16.66 -17.55 -3.29
C MET A 316 -17.46 -16.24 -3.31
N ALA A 317 -16.85 -15.15 -2.83
CA ALA A 317 -17.51 -13.85 -2.75
C ALA A 317 -17.91 -13.32 -4.15
N TRP A 318 -16.99 -13.43 -5.13
CA TRP A 318 -17.26 -13.09 -6.53
C TRP A 318 -18.43 -13.91 -7.11
N TYR A 319 -18.42 -15.22 -6.89
CA TYR A 319 -19.47 -16.09 -7.43
C TYR A 319 -20.83 -15.81 -6.77
N LEU A 320 -20.86 -15.68 -5.45
CA LEU A 320 -22.07 -15.34 -4.68
C LEU A 320 -22.65 -14.01 -5.11
N LYS A 321 -21.81 -13.01 -5.43
CA LYS A 321 -22.30 -11.73 -5.96
C LYS A 321 -23.08 -11.89 -7.26
N LYS A 322 -22.71 -12.85 -8.12
CA LYS A 322 -23.43 -13.11 -9.38
C LYS A 322 -24.74 -13.84 -9.16
N ILE A 323 -24.76 -14.83 -8.27
CA ILE A 323 -25.94 -15.69 -8.09
C ILE A 323 -26.93 -15.18 -7.05
N LYS A 324 -26.47 -14.45 -6.02
CA LYS A 324 -27.29 -13.90 -4.93
C LYS A 324 -26.54 -12.78 -4.17
N PRO A 325 -26.64 -11.52 -4.62
CA PRO A 325 -25.84 -10.40 -4.08
C PRO A 325 -25.99 -10.09 -2.59
N ALA A 326 -27.12 -10.48 -1.98
CA ALA A 326 -27.47 -10.26 -0.57
C ALA A 326 -27.78 -11.59 0.14
N ALA A 327 -26.93 -12.60 -0.09
CA ALA A 327 -27.09 -13.91 0.53
C ALA A 327 -26.93 -13.88 2.05
N THR A 328 -27.78 -14.63 2.75
CA THR A 328 -27.58 -15.01 4.15
C THR A 328 -26.77 -16.29 4.24
N ILE A 329 -25.63 -16.25 4.93
CA ILE A 329 -24.60 -17.28 4.91
C ILE A 329 -24.40 -17.86 6.31
N TYR A 330 -24.29 -19.18 6.41
CA TYR A 330 -23.76 -19.84 7.61
C TYR A 330 -22.26 -20.17 7.39
N PRO A 331 -21.32 -19.47 8.07
CA PRO A 331 -19.91 -19.43 7.65
C PRO A 331 -19.02 -20.34 8.52
N LEU A 332 -18.81 -21.59 8.08
CA LEU A 332 -17.83 -22.53 8.66
C LEU A 332 -16.42 -22.28 8.11
N ILE A 333 -15.93 -21.06 8.31
CA ILE A 333 -14.66 -20.55 7.76
C ILE A 333 -13.88 -19.74 8.81
N ALA A 334 -12.60 -19.47 8.55
CA ALA A 334 -11.76 -18.66 9.44
C ALA A 334 -12.29 -17.22 9.64
N SER A 335 -11.93 -16.59 10.76
CA SER A 335 -12.39 -15.23 11.11
C SER A 335 -12.01 -14.17 10.07
N ALA A 336 -10.84 -14.29 9.43
CA ALA A 336 -10.44 -13.39 8.34
C ALA A 336 -11.38 -13.50 7.13
N SER A 337 -11.73 -14.74 6.73
CA SER A 337 -12.69 -15.00 5.65
C SER A 337 -14.10 -14.49 5.98
N LYS A 338 -14.53 -14.56 7.25
CA LYS A 338 -15.80 -13.96 7.70
C LYS A 338 -15.81 -12.44 7.48
N LYS A 339 -14.74 -11.74 7.89
CA LYS A 339 -14.63 -10.28 7.69
C LYS A 339 -14.74 -9.92 6.20
N LEU A 340 -14.05 -10.67 5.34
CA LEU A 340 -14.12 -10.49 3.89
C LEU A 340 -15.55 -10.67 3.37
N LEU A 341 -16.25 -11.76 3.69
CA LEU A 341 -17.62 -11.93 3.21
C LEU A 341 -18.57 -10.84 3.73
N SER A 342 -18.41 -10.40 4.98
CA SER A 342 -19.18 -9.28 5.52
C SER A 342 -18.90 -7.97 4.78
N SER A 343 -17.66 -7.71 4.36
CA SER A 343 -17.31 -6.50 3.60
C SER A 343 -17.96 -6.47 2.21
N TYR A 344 -18.28 -7.64 1.66
CA TYR A 344 -19.08 -7.76 0.44
C TYR A 344 -20.59 -7.59 0.71
N GLY A 345 -21.01 -7.26 1.93
CA GLY A 345 -22.42 -7.04 2.28
C GLY A 345 -23.26 -8.31 2.37
N PHE A 346 -22.63 -9.48 2.55
CA PHE A 346 -23.36 -10.70 2.88
C PHE A 346 -23.78 -10.71 4.35
N ASN A 347 -24.95 -11.29 4.63
CA ASN A 347 -25.44 -11.43 5.99
C ASN A 347 -24.91 -12.72 6.61
N LEU A 348 -23.95 -12.62 7.53
CA LEU A 348 -23.37 -13.79 8.18
C LEU A 348 -24.13 -14.17 9.44
N ILE A 349 -24.58 -15.42 9.52
CA ILE A 349 -25.22 -15.97 10.71
C ILE A 349 -24.17 -16.16 11.81
N PRO A 350 -24.37 -15.57 13.00
CA PRO A 350 -23.47 -15.76 14.13
C PRO A 350 -23.40 -17.23 14.56
N ILE A 351 -22.21 -17.66 14.97
CA ILE A 351 -21.98 -18.99 15.52
C ILE A 351 -21.84 -18.83 17.04
N ASP A 352 -22.97 -18.83 17.74
CA ASP A 352 -23.06 -18.56 19.17
C ASP A 352 -23.10 -19.86 19.98
N ILE A 353 -22.01 -20.62 19.94
CA ILE A 353 -21.85 -21.82 20.76
C ILE A 353 -20.47 -21.84 21.39
N ASP A 354 -20.43 -21.97 22.72
CA ASP A 354 -19.19 -22.26 23.42
C ASP A 354 -18.97 -23.78 23.44
N VAL A 355 -17.98 -24.22 22.68
CA VAL A 355 -17.63 -25.64 22.59
C VAL A 355 -16.94 -26.17 23.84
N ASN A 356 -16.38 -25.30 24.69
CA ASN A 356 -15.72 -25.70 25.93
C ASN A 356 -16.74 -25.99 27.06
N GLU A 357 -17.92 -25.37 26.99
CA GLU A 357 -19.03 -25.55 27.95
C GLU A 357 -20.18 -26.40 27.38
N LEU A 358 -19.90 -27.21 26.35
CA LEU A 358 -20.92 -27.97 25.63
C LEU A 358 -21.48 -29.12 26.48
N THR A 359 -22.80 -29.10 26.70
CA THR A 359 -23.59 -30.19 27.29
C THR A 359 -24.67 -30.63 26.30
N PHE A 360 -25.30 -31.78 26.51
CA PHE A 360 -26.42 -32.19 25.66
C PHE A 360 -27.57 -31.16 25.66
N GLN A 361 -27.87 -30.56 26.82
CA GLN A 361 -28.88 -29.50 26.93
C GLN A 361 -28.47 -28.23 26.17
N THR A 362 -27.23 -27.75 26.30
CA THR A 362 -26.79 -26.54 25.58
C THR A 362 -26.68 -26.79 24.08
N PHE A 363 -26.30 -28.00 23.66
CA PHE A 363 -26.32 -28.42 22.26
C PHE A 363 -27.75 -28.49 21.69
N ALA A 364 -28.68 -29.15 22.40
CA ALA A 364 -30.09 -29.21 21.99
C ALA A 364 -30.73 -27.81 21.93
N HIS A 365 -30.40 -26.95 22.89
CA HIS A 365 -30.80 -25.55 22.87
C HIS A 365 -30.21 -24.83 21.65
N TYR A 366 -28.93 -24.98 21.35
CA TYR A 366 -28.30 -24.37 20.16
C TYR A 366 -28.98 -24.77 18.84
N LEU A 367 -29.36 -26.04 18.69
CA LEU A 367 -30.07 -26.51 17.50
C LEU A 367 -31.50 -25.96 17.38
N THR A 368 -32.16 -25.67 18.51
CA THR A 368 -33.55 -25.21 18.57
C THR A 368 -33.70 -23.70 18.78
N LYS A 369 -32.62 -23.01 19.18
CA LYS A 369 -32.56 -21.56 19.37
C LYS A 369 -32.58 -20.88 18.00
N ASN A 370 -33.40 -19.82 17.93
CA ASN A 370 -33.80 -19.08 16.73
C ASN A 370 -34.78 -19.87 15.85
N GLY A 371 -35.94 -19.25 15.55
CA GLY A 371 -36.92 -19.76 14.59
C GLY A 371 -36.33 -19.90 13.17
N PRO A 372 -37.15 -20.20 12.14
CA PRO A 372 -36.64 -20.49 10.79
C PRO A 372 -35.89 -19.28 10.21
N THR A 373 -34.58 -19.24 10.43
CA THR A 373 -33.68 -18.29 9.81
C THR A 373 -33.38 -18.87 8.44
N LYS A 374 -33.88 -18.21 7.39
CA LYS A 374 -33.62 -18.65 6.02
C LYS A 374 -32.13 -18.46 5.72
N VAL A 375 -31.45 -19.55 5.38
CA VAL A 375 -30.03 -19.56 5.02
C VAL A 375 -29.92 -19.88 3.55
N ASP A 376 -29.26 -18.99 2.82
CA ASP A 376 -29.11 -19.15 1.38
C ASP A 376 -27.92 -20.05 1.03
N THR A 377 -26.86 -20.01 1.83
CA THR A 377 -25.65 -20.79 1.57
C THR A 377 -24.94 -21.17 2.87
N VAL A 378 -24.57 -22.44 3.00
CA VAL A 378 -23.57 -22.90 3.94
C VAL A 378 -22.21 -22.88 3.24
N ILE A 379 -21.24 -22.18 3.83
CA ILE A 379 -19.86 -22.16 3.34
C ILE A 379 -18.99 -22.92 4.33
N ILE A 380 -18.14 -23.80 3.82
CA ILE A 380 -17.14 -24.51 4.60
C ILE A 380 -15.76 -24.40 3.96
N ASP A 381 -14.77 -24.06 4.78
CA ASP A 381 -13.36 -23.94 4.40
C ASP A 381 -12.49 -24.15 5.66
N TYR A 382 -11.17 -23.99 5.54
CA TYR A 382 -10.25 -24.10 6.68
C TYR A 382 -10.71 -23.26 7.88
N ASN A 383 -11.01 -23.96 8.98
CA ASN A 383 -11.31 -23.39 10.28
C ASN A 383 -11.13 -24.45 11.37
N LEU A 384 -10.04 -24.36 12.13
CA LEU A 384 -9.69 -25.35 13.15
C LEU A 384 -10.72 -25.42 14.30
N ALA A 385 -11.57 -24.40 14.45
CA ALA A 385 -12.66 -24.40 15.42
C ALA A 385 -13.94 -25.10 14.92
N THR A 386 -14.02 -25.51 13.65
CA THR A 386 -15.16 -26.25 13.15
C THR A 386 -15.22 -27.61 13.84
N GLY A 387 -16.39 -27.95 14.37
CA GLY A 387 -16.58 -29.10 15.26
C GLY A 387 -17.97 -29.70 15.06
N TYR A 388 -18.29 -30.76 15.79
CA TYR A 388 -19.51 -31.53 15.57
C TYR A 388 -20.78 -30.67 15.61
N ALA A 389 -20.92 -29.78 16.60
CA ALA A 389 -22.11 -28.95 16.73
C ALA A 389 -22.33 -28.03 15.52
N HIS A 390 -21.25 -27.50 14.97
CA HIS A 390 -21.25 -26.66 13.77
C HIS A 390 -21.73 -27.44 12.54
N ILE A 391 -21.25 -28.67 12.36
CA ILE A 391 -21.65 -29.55 11.26
C ILE A 391 -23.13 -29.92 11.36
N ILE A 392 -23.63 -30.27 12.55
CA ILE A 392 -25.05 -30.60 12.73
C ILE A 392 -25.96 -29.40 12.44
N LYS A 393 -25.56 -28.18 12.84
CA LYS A 393 -26.31 -26.96 12.50
C LYS A 393 -26.28 -26.67 11.00
N ALA A 394 -25.15 -26.88 10.33
CA ALA A 394 -25.07 -26.79 8.87
C ALA A 394 -26.01 -27.79 8.18
N LEU A 395 -26.08 -29.04 8.63
CA LEU A 395 -27.05 -30.03 8.13
C LEU A 395 -28.49 -29.56 8.30
N GLN A 396 -28.83 -28.95 9.43
CA GLN A 396 -30.15 -28.38 9.67
C GLN A 396 -30.52 -27.32 8.61
N TYR A 397 -29.57 -26.44 8.25
CA TYR A 397 -29.79 -25.42 7.21
C TYR A 397 -29.85 -26.01 5.80
N LEU A 398 -29.01 -27.01 5.51
CA LEU A 398 -28.97 -27.68 4.20
C LEU A 398 -30.18 -28.57 3.92
N ASN A 399 -31.02 -28.87 4.92
CA ASN A 399 -32.32 -29.50 4.71
C ASN A 399 -33.28 -28.63 3.88
N ASP A 400 -33.06 -27.32 3.81
CA ASP A 400 -33.76 -26.46 2.85
C ASP A 400 -33.27 -26.78 1.43
N PRO A 401 -34.16 -27.21 0.49
CA PRO A 401 -33.77 -27.52 -0.89
C PRO A 401 -33.16 -26.32 -1.62
N GLU A 402 -33.46 -25.09 -1.22
CA GLU A 402 -32.90 -23.87 -1.82
C GLU A 402 -31.53 -23.47 -1.23
N CYS A 403 -31.16 -23.99 -0.05
CA CYS A 403 -29.88 -23.70 0.57
C CYS A 403 -28.73 -24.39 -0.18
N LYS A 404 -27.70 -23.63 -0.57
CA LYS A 404 -26.54 -24.15 -1.31
C LYS A 404 -25.41 -24.55 -0.36
N LEU A 405 -24.62 -25.54 -0.78
CA LEU A 405 -23.35 -25.89 -0.12
C LEU A 405 -22.20 -25.36 -0.99
N MET A 406 -21.27 -24.61 -0.39
CA MET A 406 -20.08 -24.09 -1.06
C MET A 406 -18.83 -24.44 -0.26
N VAL A 407 -17.79 -24.92 -0.94
CA VAL A 407 -16.59 -25.46 -0.31
C VAL A 407 -15.32 -24.81 -0.87
N GLY A 408 -14.37 -24.50 0.01
CA GLY A 408 -13.09 -23.90 -0.36
C GLY A 408 -12.03 -24.97 -0.57
N ALA A 409 -11.40 -25.39 0.53
CA ALA A 409 -10.45 -26.48 0.54
C ALA A 409 -11.08 -27.85 0.26
N THR A 410 -10.47 -28.60 -0.66
CA THR A 410 -10.88 -29.96 -1.03
C THR A 410 -9.78 -31.00 -0.83
N ASP A 411 -8.72 -30.62 -0.12
CA ASP A 411 -7.58 -31.47 0.14
C ASP A 411 -7.97 -32.59 1.12
N SER A 412 -7.56 -33.82 0.82
CA SER A 412 -7.69 -34.95 1.73
C SER A 412 -6.65 -34.91 2.84
N MET A 413 -5.45 -34.39 2.53
CA MET A 413 -4.32 -34.28 3.45
C MET A 413 -3.64 -32.92 3.27
N VAL A 414 -3.07 -32.40 4.37
CA VAL A 414 -2.41 -31.10 4.43
C VAL A 414 -1.03 -31.29 5.05
N PRO A 415 0.07 -30.95 4.34
CA PRO A 415 1.39 -30.99 4.91
C PRO A 415 1.55 -29.83 5.91
N LEU A 416 1.85 -30.14 7.17
CA LEU A 416 2.14 -29.15 8.20
C LEU A 416 3.66 -28.90 8.31
N THR A 417 4.44 -29.96 8.10
CA THR A 417 5.90 -29.94 8.00
C THR A 417 6.35 -30.98 6.97
N SER A 418 7.66 -31.07 6.70
CA SER A 418 8.23 -32.11 5.83
C SER A 418 8.01 -33.54 6.34
N SER A 419 7.63 -33.74 7.59
CA SER A 419 7.43 -35.07 8.20
C SER A 419 6.03 -35.29 8.76
N LEU A 420 5.19 -34.25 8.82
CA LEU A 420 3.85 -34.31 9.41
C LEU A 420 2.81 -33.82 8.42
N SER A 421 1.87 -34.69 8.09
CA SER A 421 0.64 -34.34 7.38
C SER A 421 -0.57 -34.59 8.27
N ILE A 422 -1.57 -33.74 8.15
CA ILE A 422 -2.84 -33.85 8.88
C ILE A 422 -4.00 -34.05 7.90
N PRO A 423 -5.13 -34.65 8.33
CA PRO A 423 -6.33 -34.68 7.50
C PRO A 423 -6.77 -33.28 7.08
N GLY A 424 -7.17 -33.15 5.82
CA GLY A 424 -7.72 -31.91 5.27
C GLY A 424 -9.22 -31.78 5.48
N TYR A 425 -9.83 -30.82 4.79
CA TYR A 425 -11.25 -30.48 4.98
C TYR A 425 -12.21 -31.28 4.10
N LEU A 426 -11.68 -32.17 3.24
CA LEU A 426 -12.48 -33.08 2.41
C LEU A 426 -13.55 -33.81 3.22
N ASP A 427 -13.14 -34.52 4.27
CA ASP A 427 -14.03 -35.33 5.09
C ASP A 427 -15.14 -34.52 5.77
N PHE A 428 -14.84 -33.26 6.15
CA PHE A 428 -15.79 -32.40 6.85
C PHE A 428 -16.97 -32.01 5.97
N TYR A 429 -16.74 -31.68 4.70
CA TYR A 429 -17.84 -31.39 3.80
C TYR A 429 -18.44 -32.66 3.18
N GLU A 430 -17.69 -33.76 3.06
CA GLU A 430 -18.25 -35.04 2.63
C GLU A 430 -19.36 -35.50 3.58
N ILE A 431 -19.21 -35.28 4.90
CA ILE A 431 -20.30 -35.50 5.86
C ILE A 431 -21.55 -34.70 5.44
N LEU A 432 -21.40 -33.41 5.10
CA LEU A 432 -22.53 -32.58 4.67
C LEU A 432 -23.17 -33.14 3.41
N THR A 433 -22.38 -33.48 2.39
CA THR A 433 -22.89 -34.03 1.13
C THR A 433 -23.61 -35.37 1.33
N LYS A 434 -23.05 -36.28 2.15
CA LYS A 434 -23.59 -37.61 2.43
C LYS A 434 -24.98 -37.53 3.06
N TYR A 435 -25.19 -36.64 4.03
CA TYR A 435 -26.47 -36.56 4.76
C TYR A 435 -27.52 -35.67 4.08
N THR A 436 -27.12 -34.83 3.12
CA THR A 436 -28.03 -33.87 2.46
C THR A 436 -28.26 -34.19 0.98
N SER A 437 -27.42 -35.04 0.38
CA SER A 437 -27.34 -35.27 -1.07
C SER A 437 -27.15 -33.98 -1.89
N LYS A 438 -26.63 -32.90 -1.26
CA LYS A 438 -26.31 -31.64 -1.93
C LYS A 438 -24.96 -31.76 -2.62
N GLU A 439 -24.91 -31.46 -3.91
CA GLU A 439 -23.64 -31.29 -4.61
C GLU A 439 -22.97 -29.96 -4.19
N PRO A 440 -21.70 -29.99 -3.77
CA PRO A 440 -21.01 -28.79 -3.33
C PRO A 440 -20.56 -27.95 -4.53
N ILE A 441 -20.70 -26.63 -4.40
CA ILE A 441 -20.07 -25.67 -5.30
C ILE A 441 -18.63 -25.48 -4.83
N VAL A 442 -17.69 -26.12 -5.52
CA VAL A 442 -16.26 -26.08 -5.19
C VAL A 442 -15.63 -24.78 -5.69
N MET A 443 -14.87 -24.08 -4.84
CA MET A 443 -14.12 -22.86 -5.18
C MET A 443 -12.60 -23.02 -5.06
N GLY A 444 -12.14 -24.19 -4.59
CA GLY A 444 -10.74 -24.58 -4.58
C GLY A 444 -10.30 -25.19 -5.91
N LYS A 445 -9.03 -25.60 -5.95
CA LYS A 445 -8.49 -26.36 -7.08
C LYS A 445 -8.88 -27.85 -6.92
N PRO A 446 -9.27 -28.57 -7.99
CA PRO A 446 -9.47 -28.11 -9.36
C PRO A 446 -10.96 -27.79 -9.66
N SER A 447 -11.35 -26.51 -9.62
CA SER A 447 -12.73 -26.06 -9.90
C SER A 447 -12.85 -25.21 -11.16
N LYS A 448 -13.87 -25.51 -11.97
CA LYS A 448 -14.30 -24.66 -13.09
C LYS A 448 -14.67 -23.24 -12.63
N HIS A 449 -15.25 -23.08 -11.44
CA HIS A 449 -15.59 -21.76 -10.90
C HIS A 449 -14.35 -20.93 -10.57
N LEU A 450 -13.28 -21.58 -10.08
CA LEU A 450 -12.00 -20.91 -9.87
C LEU A 450 -11.36 -20.52 -11.20
N GLU A 451 -11.44 -21.38 -12.21
CA GLU A 451 -10.99 -21.05 -13.57
C GLU A 451 -11.70 -19.82 -14.12
N ASP A 452 -13.04 -19.81 -14.08
CA ASP A 452 -13.85 -18.70 -14.59
C ASP A 452 -13.55 -17.40 -13.82
N PHE A 453 -13.37 -17.49 -12.50
CA PHE A 453 -12.91 -16.37 -11.67
C PHE A 453 -11.56 -15.85 -12.14
N LEU A 454 -10.54 -16.71 -12.28
CA LEU A 454 -9.19 -16.30 -12.70
C LEU A 454 -9.19 -15.68 -14.10
N LYS A 455 -9.96 -16.25 -15.04
CA LYS A 455 -10.05 -15.74 -16.41
C LYS A 455 -10.68 -14.36 -16.46
N GLU A 456 -11.73 -14.12 -15.69
CA GLU A 456 -12.36 -12.81 -15.59
C GLU A 456 -11.46 -11.82 -14.84
N PHE A 457 -10.98 -12.21 -13.67
CA PHE A 457 -10.21 -11.37 -12.77
C PHE A 457 -8.88 -10.91 -13.38
N TYR A 458 -8.19 -11.78 -14.12
CA TYR A 458 -6.95 -11.45 -14.83
C TYR A 458 -7.15 -11.13 -16.32
N THR A 459 -8.39 -11.08 -16.81
CA THR A 459 -8.72 -10.83 -18.23
C THR A 459 -7.94 -11.78 -19.17
N ILE A 460 -7.86 -13.06 -18.82
CA ILE A 460 -7.13 -14.06 -19.60
C ILE A 460 -7.95 -14.40 -20.84
N THR A 461 -7.56 -13.82 -21.97
CA THR A 461 -8.18 -14.07 -23.28
C THR A 461 -7.58 -15.26 -24.00
N ASN A 462 -6.36 -15.66 -23.66
CA ASN A 462 -5.67 -16.83 -24.21
C ASN A 462 -5.02 -17.66 -23.09
N SER A 463 -5.69 -18.74 -22.67
CA SER A 463 -5.20 -19.64 -21.62
C SER A 463 -3.80 -20.19 -21.89
N LYS A 464 -3.43 -20.45 -23.15
CA LYS A 464 -2.11 -21.02 -23.49
C LYS A 464 -0.95 -20.08 -23.17
N ARG A 465 -1.22 -18.80 -22.91
CA ARG A 465 -0.21 -17.81 -22.47
C ARG A 465 -0.05 -17.72 -20.95
N CYS A 466 -0.82 -18.50 -20.19
CA CYS A 466 -0.68 -18.62 -18.75
C CYS A 466 0.12 -19.88 -18.42
N LEU A 467 1.14 -19.75 -17.58
CA LEU A 467 1.86 -20.88 -16.99
C LEU A 467 1.38 -21.05 -15.55
N PHE A 468 0.76 -22.18 -15.25
CA PHE A 468 0.34 -22.57 -13.92
C PHE A 468 1.43 -23.44 -13.30
N ILE A 469 1.92 -23.03 -12.14
CA ILE A 469 3.09 -23.65 -11.50
C ILE A 469 2.65 -24.19 -10.14
N GLY A 470 2.99 -25.42 -9.83
CA GLY A 470 2.64 -26.02 -8.54
C GLY A 470 3.31 -27.35 -8.28
N ASP A 471 3.13 -27.83 -7.07
CA ASP A 471 3.77 -29.01 -6.49
C ASP A 471 2.81 -30.20 -6.32
N SER A 472 1.51 -30.01 -6.61
CA SER A 472 0.51 -31.06 -6.61
C SER A 472 0.09 -31.43 -8.03
N LEU A 473 0.27 -32.69 -8.41
CA LEU A 473 -0.19 -33.20 -9.71
C LEU A 473 -1.72 -33.13 -9.85
N LYS A 474 -2.45 -33.50 -8.78
CA LYS A 474 -3.91 -33.50 -8.80
C LYS A 474 -4.49 -32.10 -8.68
N ALA A 475 -4.01 -31.30 -7.72
CA ALA A 475 -4.60 -30.00 -7.44
C ALA A 475 -4.09 -28.92 -8.41
N ASP A 476 -2.79 -28.82 -8.63
CA ASP A 476 -2.21 -27.73 -9.43
C ASP A 476 -2.15 -28.08 -10.91
N ILE A 477 -1.53 -29.21 -11.26
CA ILE A 477 -1.35 -29.58 -12.66
C ILE A 477 -2.69 -29.94 -13.29
N GLY A 478 -3.51 -30.73 -12.60
CA GLY A 478 -4.89 -31.02 -13.03
C GLY A 478 -5.72 -29.75 -13.23
N PHE A 479 -5.62 -28.77 -12.33
CA PHE A 479 -6.27 -27.48 -12.50
C PHE A 479 -5.74 -26.71 -13.72
N GLY A 480 -4.42 -26.54 -13.83
CA GLY A 480 -3.81 -25.85 -14.96
C GLY A 480 -4.20 -26.45 -16.31
N LYS A 481 -4.17 -27.77 -16.45
CA LYS A 481 -4.59 -28.49 -17.66
C LYS A 481 -6.06 -28.26 -17.97
N SER A 482 -6.95 -28.45 -16.99
CA SER A 482 -8.40 -28.22 -17.18
C SER A 482 -8.73 -26.78 -17.57
N ALA A 483 -7.97 -25.80 -17.09
CA ALA A 483 -8.09 -24.39 -17.44
C ALA A 483 -7.52 -24.02 -18.83
N GLY A 484 -6.81 -24.96 -19.45
CA GLY A 484 -6.09 -24.79 -20.71
C GLY A 484 -4.79 -23.99 -20.58
N PHE A 485 -4.26 -23.87 -19.36
CA PHE A 485 -2.98 -23.24 -19.08
C PHE A 485 -1.83 -24.20 -19.43
N GLN A 486 -0.65 -23.65 -19.69
CA GLN A 486 0.58 -24.44 -19.62
C GLN A 486 0.84 -24.79 -18.16
N THR A 487 1.51 -25.91 -17.91
CA THR A 487 1.75 -26.42 -16.57
C THR A 487 3.22 -26.72 -16.33
N LEU A 488 3.75 -26.24 -15.22
CA LEU A 488 5.08 -26.60 -14.73
C LEU A 488 4.95 -27.21 -13.34
N PHE A 489 5.44 -28.41 -13.20
CA PHE A 489 5.55 -29.09 -11.92
C PHE A 489 6.88 -28.77 -11.23
N VAL A 490 6.85 -28.53 -9.92
CA VAL A 490 8.04 -28.40 -9.07
C VAL A 490 8.03 -29.44 -7.95
N SER A 491 9.17 -30.10 -7.72
CA SER A 491 9.27 -31.26 -6.81
C SER A 491 9.48 -30.91 -5.34
N THR A 492 9.37 -29.64 -4.98
CA THR A 492 9.64 -29.15 -3.62
C THR A 492 8.52 -29.44 -2.61
N GLY A 493 7.40 -30.05 -3.03
CA GLY A 493 6.19 -30.13 -2.22
C GLY A 493 5.52 -31.50 -2.19
N ILE A 494 4.23 -31.56 -2.53
CA ILE A 494 3.38 -32.74 -2.26
C ILE A 494 3.79 -33.98 -3.07
N ASN A 495 3.99 -33.82 -4.38
CA ASN A 495 4.38 -34.92 -5.26
C ASN A 495 5.88 -34.85 -5.59
N ASN A 496 6.42 -35.94 -6.12
CA ASN A 496 7.81 -36.05 -6.56
C ASN A 496 7.94 -36.48 -8.04
N GLU A 497 9.18 -36.61 -8.54
CA GLU A 497 9.47 -37.03 -9.93
C GLU A 497 8.87 -38.40 -10.28
N GLU A 498 8.88 -39.36 -9.36
CA GLU A 498 8.32 -40.70 -9.58
C GLU A 498 6.80 -40.66 -9.72
N ASP A 499 6.12 -39.78 -8.98
CA ASP A 499 4.69 -39.55 -9.13
C ASP A 499 4.34 -39.00 -10.52
N VAL A 500 5.20 -38.13 -11.07
CA VAL A 500 5.00 -37.53 -12.40
C VAL A 500 5.00 -38.61 -13.48
N LEU A 501 5.92 -39.58 -13.40
CA LEU A 501 6.04 -40.68 -14.37
C LEU A 501 4.80 -41.60 -14.38
N ASN A 502 4.09 -41.67 -13.25
CA ASN A 502 2.90 -42.49 -13.07
C ASN A 502 1.59 -41.67 -13.15
N ALA A 503 1.69 -40.37 -13.44
CA ALA A 503 0.53 -39.49 -13.45
C ALA A 503 -0.43 -39.84 -14.60
N PRO A 504 -1.76 -39.85 -14.37
CA PRO A 504 -2.72 -39.96 -15.46
C PRO A 504 -2.59 -38.76 -16.39
N GLU A 505 -2.93 -38.93 -17.68
CA GLU A 505 -2.75 -37.90 -18.73
C GLU A 505 -3.30 -36.51 -18.35
N MET A 506 -4.43 -36.47 -17.63
CA MET A 506 -5.06 -35.23 -17.15
C MET A 506 -4.25 -34.47 -16.09
N CYS A 507 -3.29 -35.13 -15.44
CA CYS A 507 -2.41 -34.60 -14.40
C CYS A 507 -0.93 -34.63 -14.80
N THR A 508 -0.60 -35.03 -16.04
CA THR A 508 0.78 -35.02 -16.54
C THR A 508 1.18 -33.58 -16.88
N PRO A 509 2.21 -32.99 -16.24
CA PRO A 509 2.58 -31.61 -16.49
C PRO A 509 3.23 -31.43 -17.87
N ASP A 510 3.20 -30.20 -18.41
CA ASP A 510 3.89 -29.89 -19.68
C ASP A 510 5.40 -29.77 -19.48
N TYR A 511 5.82 -29.30 -18.31
CA TYR A 511 7.21 -29.09 -17.92
C TYR A 511 7.44 -29.58 -16.49
N TYR A 512 8.68 -29.94 -16.18
CA TYR A 512 9.10 -30.38 -14.85
C TYR A 512 10.41 -29.70 -14.42
N ALA A 513 10.49 -29.33 -13.14
CA ALA A 513 11.69 -28.84 -12.47
C ALA A 513 11.84 -29.44 -11.06
N ASP A 514 13.08 -29.48 -10.56
CA ASP A 514 13.35 -29.93 -9.18
C ASP A 514 12.84 -28.87 -8.20
N SER A 515 13.03 -27.59 -8.54
CA SER A 515 12.59 -26.46 -7.74
C SER A 515 12.16 -25.26 -8.59
N PHE A 516 11.38 -24.35 -7.98
CA PHE A 516 11.08 -23.07 -8.63
C PHE A 516 12.34 -22.22 -8.88
N ALA A 517 13.42 -22.43 -8.13
CA ALA A 517 14.67 -21.69 -8.30
C ALA A 517 15.35 -22.00 -9.64
N ASP A 518 15.12 -23.18 -10.22
CA ASP A 518 15.68 -23.60 -11.50
C ASP A 518 15.20 -22.71 -12.66
N LEU A 519 14.05 -22.06 -12.48
CA LEU A 519 13.50 -21.09 -13.42
C LEU A 519 14.37 -19.83 -13.52
N LYS A 520 15.05 -19.45 -12.42
CA LYS A 520 15.98 -18.32 -12.41
C LYS A 520 17.17 -18.58 -13.31
N GLU A 521 17.78 -19.77 -13.22
CA GLU A 521 18.97 -20.13 -14.01
C GLU A 521 18.67 -20.04 -15.52
N LEU A 522 17.51 -20.55 -15.95
CA LEU A 522 17.09 -20.50 -17.35
C LEU A 522 16.77 -19.09 -17.86
N VAL A 523 16.13 -18.25 -17.05
CA VAL A 523 15.84 -16.85 -17.42
C VAL A 523 17.15 -16.05 -17.57
N LEU A 524 18.16 -16.36 -16.76
CA LEU A 524 19.49 -15.75 -16.84
C LEU A 524 20.28 -16.26 -18.05
N GLU A 525 20.26 -17.56 -18.34
CA GLU A 525 20.95 -18.16 -19.50
C GLU A 525 20.39 -17.67 -20.84
N GLN A 526 19.09 -17.33 -20.93
CA GLN A 526 18.49 -16.76 -22.14
C GLN A 526 18.68 -15.24 -22.29
N GLY A 527 19.49 -14.60 -21.43
CA GLY A 527 19.81 -13.17 -21.54
C GLY A 527 18.62 -12.24 -21.27
N MET A 528 17.57 -12.72 -20.59
CA MET A 528 16.38 -11.91 -20.27
C MET A 528 16.52 -11.13 -18.95
N LEU A 529 17.54 -11.42 -18.14
CA LEU A 529 17.99 -10.63 -17.00
C LEU A 529 19.53 -10.72 -16.93
N GLU A 530 20.23 -9.59 -16.89
CA GLU A 530 21.67 -9.60 -16.57
C GLU A 530 21.84 -9.93 -15.09
N SER A 531 22.50 -11.06 -14.74
CA SER A 531 23.03 -11.21 -13.38
C SER A 531 24.51 -11.56 -13.38
N LYS A 532 25.26 -10.71 -12.66
CA LYS A 532 26.51 -11.07 -12.01
C LYS A 532 26.19 -12.05 -10.88
N ASP A 533 27.03 -13.06 -10.72
CA ASP A 533 27.02 -14.09 -9.67
C ASP A 533 26.22 -15.36 -10.01
N ALA A 534 26.84 -16.20 -10.85
CA ALA A 534 26.50 -17.62 -10.99
C ALA A 534 27.28 -18.44 -9.96
N LEU A 535 26.59 -19.23 -9.13
CA LEU A 535 27.09 -20.45 -8.50
C LEU A 535 25.91 -21.24 -7.90
N GLY A 536 25.59 -22.37 -8.55
CA GLY A 536 24.63 -23.38 -8.11
C GLY A 536 24.40 -24.38 -9.25
N ASN A 537 24.57 -25.69 -8.99
CA ASN A 537 24.30 -26.74 -9.98
C ASN A 537 22.81 -27.12 -9.91
N GLY A 538 21.94 -26.44 -10.66
CA GLY A 538 20.57 -26.87 -10.91
C GLY A 538 20.46 -27.72 -12.18
N ASN A 539 19.71 -28.83 -12.13
CA ASN A 539 19.39 -29.61 -13.32
C ASN A 539 18.18 -28.94 -14.01
N GLY A 540 18.40 -28.01 -14.95
CA GLY A 540 17.35 -27.18 -15.57
C GLY A 540 16.08 -27.90 -16.08
N ILE A 541 15.04 -27.11 -16.41
CA ILE A 541 13.70 -27.59 -16.83
C ILE A 541 13.80 -28.63 -17.96
N LYS A 542 13.17 -29.79 -17.74
CA LYS A 542 13.08 -30.88 -18.72
C LYS A 542 11.68 -30.90 -19.35
N ASN A 543 11.62 -31.16 -20.65
CA ASN A 543 10.36 -31.52 -21.33
C ASN A 543 10.05 -32.99 -21.02
N ILE A 544 8.78 -33.28 -20.75
CA ILE A 544 8.28 -34.65 -20.62
C ILE A 544 7.99 -35.24 -22.00
#